data_AF-A0A2X0I907-F1
#
_entry.id   AF-A0A2X0I907-F1
#
_cell.length_a   1.000
_cell.length_b   1.000
_cell.length_c   1.000
_cell.angle_alpha   90.00
_cell.angle_beta   90.00
_cell.angle_gamma   90.00
#
_symmetry.space_group_name_H-M   'P 1'
#
loop_
_entity.id
_entity.type
_entity.pdbx_description
1 polymer ?
#
loop_
_entity_poly.entity_id
_entity_poly.type
_entity_poly.pdbx_seq_one_letter_code
_entity_poly.pdbx_strand_id
1 'polypeptide(L)' 'MATLHPTLVDWEPPSGPPERIEVSGEQLYGRVCVRCGSHLDGLMDCGYVYTATSSGDRLPWPVKACPHHAGQEAAA' A
#
# COMPACT_ATOMS: atom_id res chain seq x y z
N MET A 1 -24.40 -2.74 -1.65
CA MET A 1 -23.11 -2.73 -0.94
C MET A 1 -22.07 -3.20 -1.93
N ALA A 2 -21.14 -2.35 -2.35
CA ALA A 2 -20.09 -2.77 -3.28
C ALA A 2 -19.20 -3.76 -2.55
N THR A 3 -19.12 -4.99 -3.03
CA THR A 3 -18.16 -5.98 -2.54
C THR A 3 -16.77 -5.40 -2.77
N LEU A 4 -16.11 -4.98 -1.69
CA LEU A 4 -14.71 -4.56 -1.71
C LEU A 4 -13.88 -5.82 -1.92
N HIS A 5 -13.67 -6.18 -3.19
CA HIS A 5 -12.78 -7.27 -3.51
C HIS A 5 -11.34 -6.81 -3.20
N PRO A 6 -10.58 -7.58 -2.41
CA PRO A 6 -9.17 -7.30 -2.24
C PRO A 6 -8.49 -7.32 -3.62
N THR A 7 -7.67 -6.32 -3.88
CA THR A 7 -6.85 -6.19 -5.09
C THR A 7 -5.47 -6.71 -4.77
N LEU A 8 -5.03 -7.74 -5.48
CA LEU A 8 -3.67 -8.26 -5.36
C LEU A 8 -2.71 -7.34 -6.10
N VAL A 9 -1.73 -6.80 -5.37
CA VAL A 9 -0.74 -5.86 -5.90
C VAL A 9 0.67 -6.30 -5.55
N ASP A 10 1.61 -5.94 -6.41
CA ASP A 10 3.03 -6.04 -6.09
C ASP A 10 3.41 -4.75 -5.35
N TRP A 11 3.92 -4.89 -4.13
CA TRP A 11 4.34 -3.77 -3.31
C TRP A 11 5.86 -3.76 -3.20
N GLU A 12 6.43 -2.59 -3.44
CA GLU A 12 7.84 -2.32 -3.19
C GLU A 12 7.91 -1.43 -1.95
N PRO A 13 7.96 -2.05 -0.74
CA PRO A 13 8.03 -1.27 0.48
C PRO A 13 9.33 -0.46 0.49
N PRO A 14 9.35 0.72 1.11
CA PRO A 14 10.58 1.49 1.29
C PRO A 14 11.70 0.67 1.96
N SER A 15 11.31 -0.23 2.87
CA SER A 15 12.19 -1.14 3.58
C SER A 15 11.76 -2.59 3.39
N GLY A 16 12.65 -3.43 2.89
CA GLY A 16 12.45 -4.87 2.75
C GLY A 16 12.35 -5.35 1.29
N PRO A 17 12.18 -6.66 1.09
CA PRO A 17 12.02 -7.21 -0.25
C PRO A 17 10.65 -6.82 -0.84
N PRO A 18 10.55 -6.69 -2.17
CA PRO A 18 9.26 -6.63 -2.85
C PRO A 18 8.40 -7.83 -2.47
N GLU A 19 7.13 -7.58 -2.18
CA GLU A 19 6.18 -8.61 -1.77
C GLU A 19 4.82 -8.39 -2.43
N ARG A 20 4.03 -9.46 -2.49
CA ARG A 20 2.69 -9.40 -3.06
C ARG A 20 1.66 -9.36 -1.95
N ILE A 21 0.85 -8.31 -1.93
CA ILE A 21 -0.12 -8.08 -0.86
C ILE A 21 -1.53 -7.90 -1.42
N GLU A 22 -2.52 -8.24 -0.60
CA GLU A 22 -3.91 -7.95 -0.87
C GLU A 22 -4.28 -6.61 -0.22
N VAL A 23 -4.79 -5.68 -1.01
CA VAL A 23 -5.17 -4.34 -0.55
C VAL A 23 -6.61 -4.02 -0.91
N SER A 24 -7.29 -3.26 -0.06
CA SER A 24 -8.59 -2.69 -0.35
C SER A 24 -8.46 -1.45 -1.25
N GLY A 25 -9.58 -1.00 -1.81
CA GLY A 25 -9.61 0.29 -2.50
C GLY A 25 -9.17 1.45 -1.61
N GLU A 26 -9.51 1.42 -0.31
CA GLU A 26 -9.10 2.47 0.63
C GLU A 26 -7.57 2.55 0.80
N GLN A 27 -6.90 1.39 0.77
CA GLN A 27 -5.43 1.31 0.79
C GLN A 27 -4.82 1.86 -0.50
N LEU A 28 -5.38 1.52 -1.67
CA LEU A 28 -4.93 2.04 -2.98
C LEU A 28 -5.12 3.55 -3.13
N TYR A 29 -6.16 4.12 -2.53
CA TYR A 29 -6.40 5.56 -2.51
C TYR A 29 -5.67 6.28 -1.37
N GLY A 30 -4.79 5.59 -0.62
CA GLY A 30 -4.00 6.18 0.46
C GLY A 30 -4.84 6.74 1.63
N ARG A 31 -6.07 6.21 1.84
CA ARG A 31 -6.97 6.63 2.92
C ARG A 31 -6.71 5.91 4.24
N VAL A 32 -6.10 4.73 4.14
CA VAL A 32 -5.67 3.89 5.27
C VAL A 32 -4.23 3.44 5.07
N CYS A 33 -3.63 2.90 6.13
CA CYS A 33 -2.33 2.26 6.05
C CYS A 33 -2.35 1.06 5.09
N VAL A 34 -1.41 1.02 4.14
CA VAL A 34 -1.22 -0.06 3.18
C VAL A 34 -0.88 -1.40 3.84
N ARG A 35 -0.21 -1.41 5.00
CA ARG A 35 0.16 -2.64 5.75
C ARG A 35 -1.01 -3.21 6.56
N CYS A 36 -1.70 -2.37 7.34
CA CYS A 36 -2.66 -2.85 8.35
C CYS A 36 -4.10 -2.35 8.17
N GLY A 37 -4.38 -1.56 7.13
CA GLY A 37 -5.72 -1.02 6.86
C GLY A 37 -6.24 -0.02 7.90
N SER A 38 -5.40 0.45 8.82
CA SER A 38 -5.84 1.37 9.88
C SER A 38 -6.06 2.79 9.36
N HIS A 39 -7.19 3.38 9.75
CA HIS A 39 -7.48 4.81 9.64
C HIS A 39 -6.85 5.53 10.83
N LEU A 40 -5.61 5.98 10.69
CA LEU A 40 -4.91 6.74 11.72
C LEU A 40 -4.67 8.18 11.23
N ASP A 41 -4.85 9.15 12.12
CA ASP A 41 -4.35 10.50 11.87
C ASP A 41 -2.81 10.45 11.74
N GLY A 42 -2.28 11.13 10.72
CA GLY A 42 -0.83 11.13 10.44
C GLY A 42 -0.33 9.97 9.57
N LEU A 43 -1.14 9.48 8.62
CA LEU A 43 -0.64 8.62 7.55
C LEU A 43 0.47 9.34 6.75
N MET A 44 1.61 8.67 6.58
CA MET A 44 2.78 9.15 5.86
C MET A 44 2.91 8.44 4.52
N ASP A 45 3.50 9.10 3.52
CA ASP A 45 3.76 8.51 2.21
C ASP A 45 4.70 7.31 2.36
N CYS A 46 4.37 6.20 1.68
CA CYS A 46 5.05 4.91 1.86
C CYS A 46 5.26 4.20 0.50
N GLY A 47 5.80 4.95 -0.45
CA GLY A 47 6.13 4.44 -1.79
C GLY A 47 4.90 4.12 -2.64
N TYR A 48 5.05 3.08 -3.47
CA TYR A 48 4.05 2.70 -4.47
C TYR A 48 3.74 1.21 -4.42
N VAL A 49 2.47 0.87 -4.63
CA VAL A 49 2.05 -0.48 -5.03
C VAL A 49 1.71 -0.50 -6.51
N TYR A 50 1.71 -1.69 -7.10
CA TYR A 50 1.54 -1.85 -8.53
C TYR A 50 0.47 -2.89 -8.82
N THR A 51 -0.59 -2.46 -9.51
CA THR A 51 -1.59 -3.39 -10.06
C THR A 51 -1.10 -3.89 -11.41
N ALA A 52 -1.11 -5.20 -11.61
CA ALA A 52 -0.83 -5.79 -12.91
C ALA A 52 -2.01 -5.57 -13.86
N THR A 53 -1.72 -5.14 -15.08
CA THR A 53 -2.71 -5.06 -16.17
C THR A 53 -2.71 -6.36 -16.98
N SER A 54 -3.79 -6.61 -17.73
CA SER A 54 -3.88 -7.75 -18.65
C SER A 54 -2.80 -7.76 -19.73
N SER A 55 -2.17 -6.62 -20.01
CA SER A 55 -1.09 -6.46 -20.99
C SER A 55 0.31 -6.72 -20.41
N GLY A 56 0.43 -6.91 -19.09
CA GLY A 56 1.71 -7.08 -18.40
C GLY A 56 2.33 -5.79 -17.87
N ASP A 57 1.78 -4.62 -18.21
CA ASP A 57 2.19 -3.34 -17.61
C ASP A 57 1.79 -3.26 -16.13
N ARG A 58 2.63 -2.57 -15.34
CA ARG A 58 2.40 -2.28 -13.92
C ARG A 58 1.90 -0.85 -13.77
N LEU A 59 0.71 -0.67 -13.20
CA LEU A 59 0.18 0.66 -12.89
C LEU A 59 0.54 1.04 -11.45
N PRO A 60 1.34 2.10 -11.22
CA PRO A 60 1.73 2.53 -9.88
C PRO A 60 0.59 3.26 -9.16
N TRP A 61 0.46 2.99 -7.87
CA TRP A 61 -0.47 3.63 -6.95
C TRP A 61 0.30 4.15 -5.74
N PRO A 62 0.33 5.48 -5.48
CA PRO A 62 0.95 6.00 -4.29
C PRO A 62 0.16 5.55 -3.06
N VAL A 63 0.86 5.00 -2.06
CA VAL A 63 0.23 4.47 -0.85
C VAL A 63 0.77 5.14 0.39
N LYS A 64 0.01 5.03 1.47
CA LYS A 64 0.40 5.58 2.78
C LYS A 64 0.55 4.49 3.82
N ALA A 65 1.40 4.73 4.81
CA ALA A 65 1.52 3.89 5.99
C ALA A 65 1.31 4.70 7.27
N CYS A 66 0.82 4.03 8.32
CA CYS A 66 0.71 4.67 9.62
C CYS A 66 2.08 4.83 10.28
N PRO A 67 2.23 5.71 11.29
CA PRO A 67 3.51 5.95 11.95
C PRO A 67 4.21 4.70 12.49
N HIS A 68 3.45 3.67 12.86
CA HIS A 68 4.02 2.40 13.31
C HIS A 68 4.72 1.63 12.18
N HIS A 69 4.15 1.64 10.97
CA HIS A 69 4.67 0.90 9.82
C HIS A 69 5.57 1.75 8.91
N ALA A 70 5.40 3.07 8.95
CA ALA A 70 6.31 4.03 8.32
C ALA A 70 7.56 4.27 9.19
N GLY A 71 7.44 4.20 10.51
CA GLY A 71 8.52 4.47 11.47
C GLY A 71 9.60 3.39 11.58
N GLN A 72 9.48 2.25 10.90
CA GLN A 72 10.61 1.33 10.72
C GLN A 72 11.71 1.91 9.81
N GLU A 73 11.51 3.13 9.29
CA GLU A 73 12.42 3.88 8.44
C GLU A 73 13.25 4.94 9.20
N ALA A 74 12.92 5.29 10.45
CA ALA A 74 13.56 6.41 11.17
C ALA A 74 14.85 6.05 11.95
N ALA A 75 15.38 4.84 11.78
CA ALA A 75 16.65 4.40 12.37
C ALA A 75 17.66 4.06 11.27
N ALA A 76 18.10 5.08 10.54
CA ALA A 76 19.31 5.07 9.73
C ALA A 76 20.30 6.07 10.30
#